data_AF-A0A7S2QK93-F1
#
_entry.id   AF-A0A7S2QK93-F1
#
_cell.length_a   1.000
_cell.length_b   1.000
_cell.length_c   1.000
_cell.angle_alpha   90.00
_cell.angle_beta   90.00
_cell.angle_gamma   90.00
#
_symmetry.space_group_name_H-M   'P 1'
#
loop_
_entity.id
_entity.type
_entity.pdbx_description
1 polymer ?
#
loop_
_entity_poly.entity_id
_entity_poly.type
_entity_poly.pdbx_seq_one_letter_code
_entity_poly.pdbx_strand_id
1 'polypeptide(L)'
;MINASSGECWAAVPVAEQKWVVGEFNCSCVGISKCLPAFCKADTPDACYTDIPADDLAEADRYGSIMGKKALGILEPVDVSCLTKVATDDLGLLPNPKSYTYKGALAQIYVRCQPYGGSDKSSNGHRYDSIPFANGMISSGMSCQLIHYLPEEHDKFFKVCSKFDFIIVRCNPGQIKADGGSQEKFDDGMRMMRKMGIQVWPSPDVMEFMGAKDALCKVANLNIGLPDTLAYYDEASFAEGFKKTMAFQPRVIKQNRGSSGEGIWIIKLKAGNYCSSYGDRSCTNDEVLTLMEANDNHAEEHTVAEFVEFCVSGRSATSGTWTSKGVGKYLAGGKAAGGQLVDQRFCPRIVEGELRYNCVGDSLVGIIHKKPADGGISAVGGTGSIYTFYGPEEPKFSNLTTNFLKRDITLIMPALGLADEPIPLWWTTDFILASPVGTP
;
A
#
# COMPACT_ATOMS: atom_id res chain seq x y z
N MET A 1 -53.86 -32.60 -36.65
CA MET A 1 -53.42 -33.77 -35.87
C MET A 1 -54.63 -34.66 -35.65
N ILE A 2 -54.50 -35.99 -35.71
CA ILE A 2 -55.61 -36.88 -35.36
C ILE A 2 -55.62 -37.02 -33.84
N ASN A 3 -56.79 -36.84 -33.23
CA ASN A 3 -56.99 -37.16 -31.83
C ASN A 3 -56.88 -38.67 -31.66
N ALA A 4 -55.80 -39.14 -31.04
CA ALA A 4 -55.54 -40.56 -30.83
C ALA A 4 -56.62 -41.26 -29.97
N SER A 5 -57.43 -40.50 -29.22
CA SER A 5 -58.52 -41.04 -28.40
C SER A 5 -59.89 -41.07 -29.08
N SER A 6 -60.16 -40.18 -30.05
CA SER A 6 -61.44 -40.12 -30.76
C SER A 6 -61.36 -40.52 -32.24
N GLY A 7 -60.16 -40.66 -32.81
CA GLY A 7 -59.96 -40.97 -34.23
C GLY A 7 -60.27 -39.80 -35.18
N GLU A 8 -60.73 -38.66 -34.65
CA GLU A 8 -61.09 -37.48 -35.44
C GLU A 8 -59.91 -36.52 -35.61
N CYS A 9 -59.85 -35.83 -36.75
CA CYS A 9 -58.90 -34.74 -36.93
C CYS A 9 -59.27 -33.56 -36.03
N TRP A 10 -58.34 -33.13 -35.17
CA TRP A 10 -58.45 -31.84 -34.50
C TRP A 10 -58.56 -30.73 -35.56
N ALA A 11 -59.59 -29.88 -35.44
CA ALA A 11 -59.62 -28.63 -36.16
C ALA A 11 -58.40 -27.78 -35.74
N ALA A 12 -57.65 -27.28 -36.71
CA ALA A 12 -56.48 -26.45 -36.42
C ALA A 12 -56.95 -25.14 -35.77
N VAL A 13 -56.50 -24.88 -34.55
CA VAL A 13 -56.75 -23.60 -33.88
C VAL A 13 -55.87 -22.54 -34.56
N PRO A 14 -56.43 -21.40 -34.98
CA PRO A 14 -55.66 -20.28 -35.52
C PRO A 14 -54.50 -19.92 -34.60
N VAL A 15 -53.31 -19.58 -35.16
CA VAL A 15 -52.10 -19.31 -34.35
C VAL A 15 -52.33 -18.27 -33.26
N ALA A 16 -53.11 -17.22 -33.57
CA ALA A 16 -53.46 -16.16 -32.62
C ALA A 16 -54.34 -16.64 -31.44
N GLU A 17 -55.04 -17.76 -31.61
CA GLU A 17 -55.94 -18.37 -30.62
C GLU A 17 -55.30 -19.55 -29.88
N GLN A 18 -54.06 -19.92 -30.24
CA GLN A 18 -53.34 -21.00 -29.57
C GLN A 18 -52.90 -20.59 -28.17
N LYS A 19 -53.27 -21.40 -27.17
CA LYS A 19 -52.81 -21.26 -25.79
C LYS A 19 -51.90 -22.43 -25.44
N TRP A 20 -50.64 -22.12 -25.12
CA TRP A 20 -49.65 -23.09 -24.66
C TRP A 20 -49.56 -23.05 -23.13
N VAL A 21 -49.48 -24.23 -22.51
CA VAL A 21 -49.31 -24.39 -21.06
C VAL A 21 -47.97 -25.08 -20.83
N VAL A 22 -47.18 -24.58 -19.87
CA VAL A 22 -45.88 -25.17 -19.52
C VAL A 22 -46.11 -26.60 -19.00
N GLY A 23 -45.48 -27.58 -19.64
CA GLY A 23 -45.49 -28.97 -19.19
C GLY A 23 -44.45 -29.23 -18.08
N GLU A 24 -43.24 -28.68 -18.23
CA GLU A 24 -42.15 -28.77 -17.26
C GLU A 24 -41.04 -27.74 -17.57
N PHE A 25 -40.13 -27.54 -16.62
CA PHE A 25 -38.86 -26.82 -16.82
C PHE A 25 -37.68 -27.77 -16.61
N ASN A 26 -36.76 -27.83 -17.56
CA ASN A 26 -35.55 -28.66 -17.49
C ASN A 26 -34.31 -27.77 -17.29
N CYS A 27 -33.49 -28.06 -16.27
CA CYS A 27 -32.29 -27.26 -15.96
C CYS A 27 -31.02 -28.08 -15.65
N SER A 28 -31.11 -29.41 -15.59
CA SER A 28 -29.96 -30.28 -15.28
C SER A 28 -29.40 -30.88 -16.56
N CYS A 29 -28.23 -30.39 -16.99
CA CYS A 29 -27.45 -30.96 -18.11
C CYS A 29 -28.22 -31.09 -19.44
N VAL A 30 -29.04 -30.10 -19.80
CA VAL A 30 -29.76 -30.10 -21.09
C VAL A 30 -28.74 -29.97 -22.24
N GLY A 31 -28.73 -30.96 -23.14
CA GLY A 31 -27.83 -30.98 -24.30
C GLY A 31 -28.30 -30.07 -25.45
N ILE A 32 -27.36 -29.69 -26.33
CA ILE A 32 -27.68 -29.01 -27.58
C ILE A 32 -28.08 -30.07 -28.62
N SER A 33 -29.36 -30.12 -29.01
CA SER A 33 -29.86 -31.16 -29.93
C SER A 33 -29.15 -31.19 -31.29
N LYS A 34 -28.57 -30.06 -31.71
CA LYS A 34 -27.76 -29.96 -32.93
C LYS A 34 -26.46 -30.77 -32.87
N CYS A 35 -26.00 -31.12 -31.66
CA CYS A 35 -24.84 -31.97 -31.45
C CYS A 35 -25.19 -33.46 -31.34
N LEU A 36 -26.46 -33.87 -31.53
CA LEU A 36 -26.87 -35.29 -31.45
C LEU A 36 -26.14 -36.22 -32.43
N PRO A 37 -25.67 -35.80 -33.62
CA PRO A 37 -24.86 -36.67 -34.47
C PRO A 37 -23.54 -37.11 -33.83
N ALA A 38 -23.01 -36.34 -32.87
CA ALA A 38 -21.84 -36.71 -32.07
C ALA A 38 -22.18 -37.63 -30.88
N PHE A 39 -23.44 -38.01 -30.69
CA PHE A 39 -23.86 -38.89 -29.60
C PHE A 39 -23.68 -40.36 -30.00
N CYS A 40 -22.80 -41.07 -29.27
CA CYS A 40 -22.56 -42.49 -29.46
C CYS A 40 -23.85 -43.31 -29.26
N LYS A 41 -24.14 -44.21 -30.22
CA LYS A 41 -25.25 -45.17 -30.17
C LYS A 41 -24.71 -46.57 -30.44
N ALA A 42 -25.53 -47.59 -30.25
CA ALA A 42 -25.13 -48.97 -30.52
C ALA A 42 -24.71 -49.19 -31.99
N ASP A 43 -25.32 -48.46 -32.92
CA ASP A 43 -25.03 -48.49 -34.36
C ASP A 43 -23.97 -47.45 -34.81
N THR A 44 -23.64 -46.48 -33.96
CA THR A 44 -22.59 -45.47 -34.17
C THR A 44 -21.73 -45.31 -32.91
N PRO A 45 -20.97 -46.35 -32.51
CA PRO A 45 -20.25 -46.33 -31.24
C PRO A 45 -19.09 -45.32 -31.22
N ASP A 46 -18.56 -45.00 -32.39
CA ASP A 46 -17.42 -44.08 -32.56
C ASP A 46 -17.84 -42.66 -32.97
N ALA A 47 -19.14 -42.32 -32.84
CA ALA A 47 -19.62 -40.97 -33.14
C ALA A 47 -18.88 -39.92 -32.30
N CYS A 48 -18.53 -38.81 -32.93
CA CYS A 48 -17.68 -37.78 -32.35
C CYS A 48 -18.02 -36.39 -32.90
N TYR A 49 -17.28 -35.38 -32.44
CA TYR A 49 -17.50 -33.99 -32.83
C TYR A 49 -17.50 -33.76 -34.35
N THR A 50 -16.67 -34.48 -35.09
CA THR A 50 -16.59 -34.30 -36.56
C THR A 50 -17.76 -34.93 -37.32
N ASP A 51 -18.60 -35.71 -36.64
CA ASP A 51 -19.82 -36.27 -37.24
C ASP A 51 -21.00 -35.28 -37.19
N ILE A 52 -20.83 -34.11 -36.56
CA ILE A 52 -21.81 -33.03 -36.59
C ILE A 52 -21.78 -32.38 -37.98
N PRO A 53 -22.90 -32.39 -38.74
CA PRO A 53 -22.98 -31.72 -40.03
C PRO A 53 -22.64 -30.23 -39.90
N ALA A 54 -22.01 -29.65 -40.93
CA ALA A 54 -21.53 -28.28 -40.89
C ALA A 54 -22.61 -27.25 -40.51
N ASP A 55 -23.83 -27.39 -41.03
CA ASP A 55 -24.94 -26.48 -40.73
C ASP A 55 -25.41 -26.60 -39.27
N ASP A 56 -25.42 -27.81 -38.73
CA ASP A 56 -25.79 -28.07 -37.33
C ASP A 56 -24.69 -27.59 -36.37
N LEU A 57 -23.42 -27.74 -36.76
CA LEU A 57 -22.28 -27.24 -36.00
C LEU A 57 -22.29 -25.71 -35.93
N ALA A 58 -22.54 -25.03 -37.06
CA ALA A 58 -22.63 -23.57 -37.09
C ALA A 58 -23.73 -23.04 -36.16
N GLU A 59 -24.87 -23.73 -36.08
CA GLU A 59 -25.96 -23.36 -35.17
C GLU A 59 -25.61 -23.67 -33.70
N ALA A 60 -24.93 -24.78 -33.42
CA ALA A 60 -24.43 -25.12 -32.08
C ALA A 60 -23.41 -24.09 -31.57
N ASP A 61 -22.47 -23.66 -32.42
CA ASP A 61 -21.49 -22.60 -32.13
C ASP A 61 -22.17 -21.26 -31.85
N ARG A 62 -23.24 -20.96 -32.59
CA ARG A 62 -24.08 -19.77 -32.35
C ARG A 62 -24.73 -19.83 -30.96
N TYR A 63 -25.25 -20.98 -30.54
CA TYR A 63 -25.81 -21.15 -29.19
C TYR A 63 -24.75 -21.00 -28.10
N GLY A 64 -23.59 -21.63 -28.26
CA GLY A 64 -22.45 -21.47 -27.35
C GLY A 64 -22.01 -20.01 -27.23
N SER A 65 -21.95 -19.30 -28.35
CA SER A 65 -21.63 -17.86 -28.40
C SER A 65 -22.67 -16.99 -27.70
N ILE A 66 -23.97 -17.26 -27.87
CA ILE A 66 -25.05 -16.54 -27.18
C ILE A 66 -25.01 -16.82 -25.69
N MET A 67 -24.80 -18.08 -25.29
CA MET A 67 -24.64 -18.47 -23.89
C MET A 67 -23.46 -17.71 -23.25
N GLY A 68 -22.31 -17.65 -23.92
CA GLY A 68 -21.16 -16.86 -23.48
C GLY A 68 -21.47 -15.36 -23.36
N LYS A 69 -22.16 -14.76 -24.33
CA LYS A 69 -22.59 -13.35 -24.27
C LYS A 69 -23.59 -13.08 -23.14
N LYS A 70 -24.50 -14.00 -22.88
CA LYS A 70 -25.48 -13.88 -21.79
C LYS A 70 -24.81 -14.06 -20.43
N ALA A 71 -23.91 -15.04 -20.30
CA ALA A 71 -23.08 -15.18 -19.10
C ALA A 71 -22.23 -13.92 -18.86
N LEU A 72 -21.64 -13.34 -19.90
CA LEU A 72 -20.88 -12.08 -19.80
C LEU A 72 -21.75 -10.91 -19.32
N GLY A 73 -23.00 -10.80 -19.79
CA GLY A 73 -23.96 -9.81 -19.29
C GLY A 73 -24.55 -10.10 -17.91
N ILE A 74 -24.27 -11.27 -17.32
CA ILE A 74 -24.63 -11.63 -15.94
C ILE A 74 -23.43 -11.44 -15.02
N LEU A 75 -22.22 -11.72 -15.53
CA LEU A 75 -20.93 -11.54 -14.87
C LEU A 75 -20.43 -10.11 -15.08
N GLU A 76 -21.23 -9.14 -14.65
CA GLU A 76 -20.90 -7.72 -14.77
C GLU A 76 -19.76 -7.30 -13.82
N PRO A 77 -19.14 -6.12 -14.06
CA PRO A 77 -18.31 -5.45 -13.07
C PRO A 77 -19.00 -5.41 -11.71
N VAL A 78 -18.23 -5.26 -10.63
CA VAL A 78 -18.83 -5.14 -9.31
C VAL A 78 -19.76 -3.92 -9.31
N ASP A 79 -21.03 -4.12 -9.00
CA ASP A 79 -21.96 -3.00 -8.84
C ASP A 79 -21.52 -2.14 -7.64
N VAL A 80 -20.96 -0.97 -7.96
CA VAL A 80 -20.50 0.05 -7.02
C VAL A 80 -21.50 1.21 -6.90
N SER A 81 -22.66 1.14 -7.56
CA SER A 81 -23.64 2.24 -7.61
C SER A 81 -24.21 2.63 -6.23
N CYS A 82 -24.14 1.71 -5.26
CA CYS A 82 -24.53 1.98 -3.88
C CYS A 82 -23.50 2.76 -3.07
N LEU A 83 -22.30 2.99 -3.62
CA LEU A 83 -21.26 3.83 -3.02
C LEU A 83 -21.31 5.23 -3.62
N THR A 84 -21.13 6.25 -2.79
CA THR A 84 -21.08 7.63 -3.28
C THR A 84 -19.75 7.88 -4.00
N LYS A 85 -19.82 8.27 -5.27
CA LYS A 85 -18.66 8.75 -6.03
C LYS A 85 -18.44 10.23 -5.73
N VAL A 86 -17.30 10.56 -5.12
CA VAL A 86 -16.94 11.96 -4.79
C VAL A 86 -16.29 12.68 -5.99
N ALA A 87 -15.54 11.94 -6.82
CA ALA A 87 -14.87 12.53 -7.96
C ALA A 87 -15.83 12.96 -9.07
N THR A 88 -15.51 14.07 -9.74
CA THR A 88 -16.39 14.68 -10.77
C THR A 88 -16.35 13.95 -12.11
N ASP A 89 -15.22 13.33 -12.45
CA ASP A 89 -14.96 12.59 -13.68
C ASP A 89 -13.81 11.60 -13.47
N ASP A 90 -13.65 10.66 -14.40
CA ASP A 90 -12.51 9.73 -14.45
C ASP A 90 -11.57 10.09 -15.62
N LEU A 91 -11.27 11.38 -15.84
CA LEU A 91 -10.49 11.82 -16.99
C LEU A 91 -9.16 11.05 -17.12
N GLY A 92 -8.97 10.38 -18.26
CA GLY A 92 -7.79 9.58 -18.57
C GLY A 92 -7.88 8.11 -18.16
N LEU A 93 -8.94 7.67 -17.48
CA LEU A 93 -9.18 6.26 -17.18
C LEU A 93 -9.51 5.49 -18.47
N LEU A 94 -8.80 4.39 -18.70
CA LEU A 94 -9.07 3.49 -19.80
C LEU A 94 -10.39 2.72 -19.55
N PRO A 95 -11.13 2.34 -20.61
CA PRO A 95 -12.25 1.42 -20.44
C PRO A 95 -11.74 0.05 -19.96
N ASN A 96 -12.51 -0.60 -19.08
CA ASN A 96 -12.23 -1.98 -18.70
C ASN A 96 -12.21 -2.89 -19.95
N PRO A 97 -11.35 -3.91 -20.00
CA PRO A 97 -11.32 -4.84 -21.12
C PRO A 97 -12.62 -5.66 -21.16
N LYS A 98 -13.01 -6.13 -22.35
CA LYS A 98 -14.24 -6.94 -22.53
C LYS A 98 -14.19 -8.28 -21.78
N SER A 99 -12.98 -8.77 -21.53
CA SER A 99 -12.69 -9.95 -20.73
C SER A 99 -11.54 -9.57 -19.81
N TYR A 100 -11.63 -9.96 -18.54
CA TYR A 100 -10.61 -9.68 -17.54
C TYR A 100 -10.38 -10.90 -16.66
N THR A 101 -9.14 -11.05 -16.20
CA THR A 101 -8.73 -12.19 -15.36
C THR A 101 -9.13 -11.97 -13.90
N TYR A 102 -9.09 -10.72 -13.44
CA TYR A 102 -9.38 -10.34 -12.06
C TYR A 102 -10.17 -9.03 -12.00
N LYS A 103 -11.06 -8.93 -11.01
CA LYS A 103 -11.83 -7.74 -10.64
C LYS A 103 -11.09 -6.96 -9.55
N GLY A 104 -10.52 -5.83 -9.90
CA GLY A 104 -9.82 -4.94 -8.98
C GLY A 104 -10.62 -3.72 -8.55
N ALA A 105 -10.37 -3.25 -7.34
CA ALA A 105 -10.74 -1.91 -6.89
C ALA A 105 -9.49 -1.10 -6.52
N LEU A 106 -9.51 0.20 -6.81
CA LEU A 106 -8.61 1.17 -6.20
C LEU A 106 -9.41 1.99 -5.19
N ALA A 107 -9.16 1.73 -3.91
CA ALA A 107 -9.80 2.40 -2.79
C ALA A 107 -9.04 3.68 -2.44
N GLN A 108 -9.76 4.80 -2.37
CA GLN A 108 -9.20 6.12 -2.05
C GLN A 108 -10.14 6.87 -1.10
N ILE A 109 -9.64 7.95 -0.49
CA ILE A 109 -10.42 8.81 0.39
C ILE A 109 -10.35 10.26 -0.07
N TYR A 110 -11.43 11.01 0.14
CA TYR A 110 -11.52 12.45 -0.08
C TYR A 110 -11.81 13.14 1.26
N VAL A 111 -10.91 14.02 1.72
CA VAL A 111 -11.07 14.71 3.01
C VAL A 111 -11.89 15.99 2.81
N ARG A 112 -13.18 15.94 3.12
CA ARG A 112 -14.17 16.98 2.74
C ARG A 112 -13.88 18.36 3.30
N CYS A 113 -13.20 18.44 4.44
CA CYS A 113 -12.81 19.71 5.06
C CYS A 113 -11.56 20.35 4.43
N GLN A 114 -10.86 19.66 3.52
CA GLN A 114 -9.64 20.16 2.89
C GLN A 114 -9.90 20.63 1.45
N PRO A 115 -9.17 21.66 0.96
CA PRO A 115 -9.22 22.06 -0.43
C PRO A 115 -8.98 20.87 -1.37
N TYR A 116 -9.84 20.71 -2.37
CA TYR A 116 -9.82 19.62 -3.35
C TYR A 116 -9.86 18.19 -2.75
N GLY A 117 -10.17 18.04 -1.45
CA GLY A 117 -10.17 16.74 -0.78
C GLY A 117 -8.81 16.30 -0.22
N GLY A 118 -7.80 17.17 -0.28
CA GLY A 118 -6.45 16.93 0.23
C GLY A 118 -5.35 17.35 -0.75
N SER A 119 -4.13 17.56 -0.22
CA SER A 119 -2.96 18.01 -1.01
C SER A 119 -2.47 16.99 -2.04
N ASP A 120 -2.96 15.75 -1.98
CA ASP A 120 -2.63 14.65 -2.88
C ASP A 120 -3.73 14.42 -3.94
N LYS A 121 -4.68 15.33 -4.07
CA LYS A 121 -5.80 15.23 -5.01
C LYS A 121 -5.62 16.09 -6.25
N SER A 122 -6.07 15.58 -7.38
CA SER A 122 -6.31 16.35 -8.59
C SER A 122 -7.62 17.13 -8.48
N SER A 123 -7.85 18.08 -9.37
CA SER A 123 -9.04 18.96 -9.35
C SER A 123 -10.38 18.21 -9.41
N ASN A 124 -10.38 16.98 -9.92
CA ASN A 124 -11.56 16.13 -10.00
C ASN A 124 -11.78 15.26 -8.75
N GLY A 125 -10.94 15.37 -7.72
CA GLY A 125 -11.09 14.66 -6.44
C GLY A 125 -10.47 13.26 -6.37
N HIS A 126 -9.90 12.74 -7.46
CA HIS A 126 -9.05 11.56 -7.41
C HIS A 126 -7.68 11.88 -6.80
N ARG A 127 -7.03 10.88 -6.18
CA ARG A 127 -5.58 10.99 -5.92
C ARG A 127 -4.84 11.12 -7.25
N TYR A 128 -3.83 11.97 -7.32
CA TYR A 128 -3.18 12.35 -8.58
C TYR A 128 -2.59 11.17 -9.39
N ASP A 129 -2.35 10.02 -8.76
CA ASP A 129 -1.82 8.81 -9.39
C ASP A 129 -2.82 7.64 -9.47
N SER A 130 -4.07 7.82 -9.02
CA SER A 130 -5.11 6.78 -9.11
C SER A 130 -5.36 6.34 -10.56
N ILE A 131 -5.40 7.30 -11.49
CA ILE A 131 -5.70 7.03 -12.91
C ILE A 131 -4.58 6.18 -13.56
N PRO A 132 -3.29 6.57 -13.50
CA PRO A 132 -2.20 5.71 -13.99
C PRO A 132 -2.16 4.31 -13.36
N PHE A 133 -2.43 4.18 -12.07
CA PHE A 133 -2.43 2.88 -11.40
C PHE A 133 -3.57 1.98 -11.87
N ALA A 134 -4.79 2.52 -11.98
CA ALA A 134 -5.91 1.79 -12.53
C ALA A 134 -5.67 1.39 -13.99
N ASN A 135 -5.11 2.30 -14.81
CA ASN A 135 -4.74 2.03 -16.19
C ASN A 135 -3.67 0.95 -16.32
N GLY A 136 -2.70 0.87 -15.40
CA GLY A 136 -1.73 -0.22 -15.35
C GLY A 136 -2.39 -1.59 -15.16
N MET A 137 -3.37 -1.68 -14.26
CA MET A 137 -4.15 -2.92 -14.06
C MET A 137 -4.98 -3.26 -15.30
N ILE A 138 -5.67 -2.28 -15.88
CA ILE A 138 -6.50 -2.44 -17.08
C ILE A 138 -5.67 -2.91 -18.27
N SER A 139 -4.50 -2.29 -18.49
CA SER A 139 -3.59 -2.65 -19.58
C SER A 139 -2.98 -4.04 -19.40
N SER A 140 -2.96 -4.55 -18.17
CA SER A 140 -2.51 -5.91 -17.83
C SER A 140 -3.63 -6.96 -17.93
N GLY A 141 -4.81 -6.60 -18.47
CA GLY A 141 -5.93 -7.52 -18.67
C GLY A 141 -6.80 -7.76 -17.43
N MET A 142 -6.76 -6.85 -16.45
CA MET A 142 -7.67 -6.86 -15.28
C MET A 142 -8.76 -5.79 -15.45
N SER A 143 -9.85 -5.85 -14.67
CA SER A 143 -10.71 -4.68 -14.50
C SER A 143 -10.26 -3.88 -13.28
N CYS A 144 -10.42 -2.57 -13.29
CA CYS A 144 -10.14 -1.73 -12.12
C CYS A 144 -11.20 -0.64 -11.96
N GLN A 145 -11.88 -0.63 -10.80
CA GLN A 145 -12.89 0.36 -10.45
C GLN A 145 -12.37 1.28 -9.35
N LEU A 146 -12.51 2.60 -9.55
CA LEU A 146 -12.14 3.60 -8.56
C LEU A 146 -13.28 3.75 -7.55
N ILE A 147 -13.03 3.49 -6.26
CA ILE A 147 -14.04 3.58 -5.20
C ILE A 147 -13.58 4.54 -4.10
N HIS A 148 -14.52 5.32 -3.55
CA HIS A 148 -14.25 6.26 -2.47
C HIS A 148 -14.74 5.67 -1.14
N TYR A 149 -13.88 5.68 -0.13
CA TYR A 149 -14.28 5.37 1.23
C TYR A 149 -14.82 6.63 1.90
N LEU A 150 -16.08 6.57 2.34
CA LEU A 150 -16.73 7.57 3.18
C LEU A 150 -17.03 6.94 4.55
N PRO A 151 -16.65 7.58 5.67
CA PRO A 151 -16.83 7.01 7.01
C PRO A 151 -18.26 6.54 7.30
N GLU A 152 -19.26 7.30 6.87
CA GLU A 152 -20.69 6.99 7.03
C GLU A 152 -21.18 5.83 6.14
N GLU A 153 -20.44 5.45 5.09
CA GLU A 153 -20.75 4.34 4.20
C GLU A 153 -19.96 3.07 4.53
N HIS A 154 -19.23 3.02 5.65
CA HIS A 154 -18.29 1.96 5.99
C HIS A 154 -18.80 0.53 5.70
N ASP A 155 -19.97 0.16 6.21
CA ASP A 155 -20.50 -1.19 6.07
C ASP A 155 -20.88 -1.50 4.60
N LYS A 156 -21.41 -0.50 3.88
CA LYS A 156 -21.72 -0.62 2.44
C LYS A 156 -20.43 -0.76 1.63
N PHE A 157 -19.42 0.03 1.96
CA PHE A 157 -18.11 0.01 1.33
C PHE A 157 -17.48 -1.37 1.42
N PHE A 158 -17.36 -1.93 2.63
CA PHE A 158 -16.76 -3.25 2.81
C PHE A 158 -17.60 -4.40 2.23
N LYS A 159 -18.94 -4.25 2.19
CA LYS A 159 -19.81 -5.18 1.44
C LYS A 159 -19.50 -5.17 -0.05
N VAL A 160 -19.23 -4.00 -0.64
CA VAL A 160 -18.83 -3.88 -2.05
C VAL A 160 -17.42 -4.41 -2.27
N CYS A 161 -16.47 -4.07 -1.38
CA CYS A 161 -15.11 -4.60 -1.39
C CYS A 161 -15.08 -6.14 -1.43
N SER A 162 -15.99 -6.80 -0.71
CA SER A 162 -16.06 -8.27 -0.65
C SER A 162 -16.33 -8.98 -1.99
N LYS A 163 -16.67 -8.23 -3.04
CA LYS A 163 -16.98 -8.74 -4.38
C LYS A 163 -15.80 -8.60 -5.37
N PHE A 164 -14.70 -7.99 -4.96
CA PHE A 164 -13.48 -7.86 -5.76
C PHE A 164 -12.49 -8.97 -5.43
N ASP A 165 -11.60 -9.27 -6.38
CA ASP A 165 -10.49 -10.20 -6.17
C ASP A 165 -9.31 -9.50 -5.47
N PHE A 166 -9.14 -8.20 -5.72
CA PHE A 166 -8.12 -7.39 -5.06
C PHE A 166 -8.50 -5.93 -4.85
N ILE A 167 -7.82 -5.28 -3.89
CA ILE A 167 -8.00 -3.89 -3.51
C ILE A 167 -6.64 -3.21 -3.40
N ILE A 168 -6.43 -2.13 -4.15
CA ILE A 168 -5.27 -1.23 -4.01
C ILE A 168 -5.70 -0.05 -3.14
N VAL A 169 -5.08 0.10 -1.96
CA VAL A 169 -5.38 1.18 -1.02
C VAL A 169 -4.50 2.39 -1.33
N ARG A 170 -5.15 3.51 -1.62
CA ARG A 170 -4.56 4.83 -1.90
C ARG A 170 -5.08 5.89 -0.92
N CYS A 171 -5.36 5.47 0.32
CA CYS A 171 -5.70 6.36 1.42
C CYS A 171 -4.43 6.66 2.22
N ASN A 172 -3.97 7.91 2.27
CA ASN A 172 -2.79 8.23 3.09
C ASN A 172 -3.18 8.14 4.58
N PRO A 173 -2.26 7.68 5.47
CA PRO A 173 -2.51 7.64 6.89
C PRO A 173 -2.99 8.99 7.45
N GLY A 174 -4.01 8.94 8.31
CA GLY A 174 -4.59 10.13 8.94
C GLY A 174 -5.69 10.82 8.14
N GLN A 175 -5.80 10.59 6.82
CA GLN A 175 -6.89 11.17 6.01
C GLN A 175 -8.27 10.66 6.44
N ILE A 176 -8.36 9.39 6.86
CA ILE A 176 -9.61 8.81 7.36
C ILE A 176 -10.08 9.52 8.63
N LYS A 177 -9.16 9.76 9.56
CA LYS A 177 -9.43 10.53 10.78
C LYS A 177 -9.78 11.99 10.46
N ALA A 178 -9.08 12.60 9.50
CA ALA A 178 -9.32 13.98 9.10
C ALA A 178 -10.71 14.18 8.46
N ASP A 179 -11.27 13.15 7.82
CA ASP A 179 -12.65 13.15 7.31
C ASP A 179 -13.69 12.67 8.36
N GLY A 180 -13.28 12.49 9.62
CA GLY A 180 -14.17 12.12 10.73
C GLY A 180 -14.38 10.61 10.93
N GLY A 181 -13.63 9.76 10.21
CA GLY A 181 -13.66 8.31 10.37
C GLY A 181 -12.67 7.76 11.40
N SER A 182 -12.72 6.44 11.60
CA SER A 182 -11.71 5.70 12.39
C SER A 182 -10.76 4.95 11.44
N GLN A 183 -9.46 5.22 11.57
CA GLN A 183 -8.41 4.51 10.84
C GLN A 183 -8.40 3.02 11.21
N GLU A 184 -8.47 2.72 12.51
CA GLU A 184 -8.55 1.35 13.04
C GLU A 184 -9.74 0.59 12.45
N LYS A 185 -10.93 1.20 12.41
CA LYS A 185 -12.13 0.56 11.83
C LYS A 185 -11.91 0.21 10.35
N PHE A 186 -11.30 1.10 9.58
CA PHE A 186 -10.99 0.86 8.17
C PHE A 186 -9.94 -0.25 7.98
N ASP A 187 -8.88 -0.22 8.79
CA ASP A 187 -7.82 -1.22 8.77
C ASP A 187 -8.38 -2.60 9.12
N ASP A 188 -9.27 -2.70 10.11
CA ASP A 188 -9.96 -3.96 10.46
C ASP A 188 -10.86 -4.49 9.33
N GLY A 189 -11.55 -3.59 8.62
CA GLY A 189 -12.30 -3.96 7.42
C GLY A 189 -11.40 -4.54 6.34
N MET A 190 -10.24 -3.93 6.09
CA MET A 190 -9.25 -4.43 5.12
C MET A 190 -8.61 -5.76 5.55
N ARG A 191 -8.34 -5.95 6.85
CA ARG A 191 -7.92 -7.24 7.42
C ARG A 191 -8.99 -8.31 7.22
N MET A 192 -10.27 -7.95 7.35
CA MET A 192 -11.37 -8.88 7.05
C MET A 192 -11.41 -9.26 5.57
N MET A 193 -11.19 -8.32 4.64
CA MET A 193 -11.08 -8.63 3.20
C MET A 193 -9.97 -9.66 2.95
N ARG A 194 -8.79 -9.48 3.57
CA ARG A 194 -7.69 -10.47 3.53
C ARG A 194 -8.14 -11.85 4.04
N LYS A 195 -8.82 -11.90 5.19
CA LYS A 195 -9.36 -13.16 5.74
C LYS A 195 -10.38 -13.85 4.83
N MET A 196 -11.09 -13.09 4.00
CA MET A 196 -12.02 -13.60 2.99
C MET A 196 -11.33 -14.06 1.69
N GLY A 197 -10.00 -13.99 1.61
CA GLY A 197 -9.22 -14.38 0.44
C GLY A 197 -9.04 -13.25 -0.59
N ILE A 198 -9.43 -12.03 -0.27
CA ILE A 198 -9.27 -10.87 -1.15
C ILE A 198 -7.90 -10.25 -0.91
N GLN A 199 -7.14 -10.06 -1.98
CA GLN A 199 -5.81 -9.49 -1.88
C GLN A 199 -5.89 -7.98 -1.64
N VAL A 200 -5.15 -7.46 -0.65
CA VAL A 200 -5.12 -6.02 -0.33
C VAL A 200 -3.69 -5.53 -0.42
N TRP A 201 -3.45 -4.41 -1.12
CA TRP A 201 -2.12 -3.81 -1.27
C TRP A 201 -2.08 -2.31 -0.93
N PRO A 202 -1.15 -1.89 -0.07
CA PRO A 202 -0.54 -2.72 0.98
C PRO A 202 -1.62 -3.22 1.95
N SER A 203 -1.41 -4.36 2.61
CA SER A 203 -2.27 -4.76 3.73
C SER A 203 -2.06 -3.81 4.92
N PRO A 204 -3.04 -3.70 5.84
CA PRO A 204 -2.88 -2.89 7.05
C PRO A 204 -1.65 -3.25 7.87
N ASP A 205 -1.33 -4.54 7.96
CA ASP A 205 -0.18 -5.00 8.75
C ASP A 205 1.15 -4.59 8.09
N VAL A 206 1.24 -4.65 6.75
CA VAL A 206 2.40 -4.11 6.03
C VAL A 206 2.54 -2.60 6.27
N MET A 207 1.46 -1.81 6.22
CA MET A 207 1.53 -0.38 6.55
C MET A 207 1.96 -0.14 8.00
N GLU A 208 1.46 -0.96 8.93
CA GLU A 208 1.72 -0.84 10.35
C GLU A 208 3.18 -1.12 10.67
N PHE A 209 3.73 -2.24 10.21
CA PHE A 209 5.06 -2.73 10.59
C PHE A 209 6.18 -2.26 9.64
N MET A 210 5.96 -2.22 8.32
CA MET A 210 6.96 -1.70 7.38
C MET A 210 7.07 -0.18 7.45
N GLY A 211 5.96 0.50 7.75
CA GLY A 211 5.91 1.96 7.91
C GLY A 211 6.38 2.46 9.29
N ALA A 212 6.50 1.58 10.29
CA ALA A 212 7.02 1.91 11.61
C ALA A 212 8.53 2.15 11.59
N LYS A 213 9.04 3.00 12.48
CA LYS A 213 10.49 3.26 12.52
C LYS A 213 11.31 2.08 13.05
N ASP A 214 10.73 1.18 13.87
CA ASP A 214 11.45 -0.04 14.32
C ASP A 214 11.84 -0.94 13.16
N ALA A 215 11.23 -0.81 11.98
CA ALA A 215 11.66 -1.47 10.76
C ALA A 215 13.17 -1.29 10.52
N LEU A 216 13.73 -0.12 10.84
CA LEU A 216 15.16 0.18 10.71
C LEU A 216 16.02 -0.69 11.65
N CYS A 217 15.52 -1.03 12.83
CA CYS A 217 16.20 -1.90 13.78
C CYS A 217 16.09 -3.36 13.34
N LYS A 218 14.93 -3.76 12.81
CA LYS A 218 14.67 -5.12 12.32
C LYS A 218 15.54 -5.48 11.11
N VAL A 219 15.85 -4.52 10.25
CA VAL A 219 16.73 -4.71 9.08
C VAL A 219 18.20 -4.35 9.35
N ALA A 220 18.58 -4.04 10.60
CA ALA A 220 19.90 -3.50 10.95
C ALA A 220 21.08 -4.40 10.54
N ASN A 221 20.85 -5.71 10.44
CA ASN A 221 21.87 -6.70 10.08
C ASN A 221 21.86 -7.10 8.59
N LEU A 222 20.99 -6.50 7.77
CA LEU A 222 21.02 -6.67 6.31
C LEU A 222 22.14 -5.80 5.69
N ASN A 223 22.47 -5.99 4.41
CA ASN A 223 23.52 -5.19 3.76
C ASN A 223 23.16 -3.69 3.72
N ILE A 224 21.86 -3.37 3.68
CA ILE A 224 21.32 -2.00 3.77
C ILE A 224 21.15 -1.47 5.20
N GLY A 225 21.45 -2.29 6.22
CA GLY A 225 21.22 -1.97 7.63
C GLY A 225 22.38 -1.20 8.27
N LEU A 226 22.08 -0.58 9.42
CA LEU A 226 23.09 -0.06 10.34
C LEU A 226 23.00 -0.84 11.66
N PRO A 227 23.98 -1.70 11.99
CA PRO A 227 23.93 -2.58 13.17
C PRO A 227 23.78 -1.87 14.52
N ASP A 228 24.17 -0.59 14.60
CA ASP A 228 24.06 0.27 15.78
C ASP A 228 22.78 1.13 15.77
N THR A 229 21.71 0.61 15.14
CA THR A 229 20.36 1.16 15.21
C THR A 229 19.57 0.50 16.33
N LEU A 230 19.09 1.28 17.30
CA LEU A 230 18.40 0.80 18.49
C LEU A 230 16.95 1.31 18.53
N ALA A 231 16.06 0.55 19.17
CA ALA A 231 14.70 0.96 19.47
C ALA A 231 14.47 0.96 20.98
N TYR A 232 13.78 2.00 21.46
CA TYR A 232 13.40 2.14 22.86
C TYR A 232 11.88 2.24 22.97
N TYR A 233 11.31 1.53 23.93
CA TYR A 233 9.87 1.42 24.16
C TYR A 233 9.44 1.92 25.54
N ASP A 234 10.40 2.29 26.39
CA ASP A 234 10.20 2.81 27.73
C ASP A 234 11.25 3.89 28.05
N GLU A 235 10.93 4.73 29.03
CA GLU A 235 11.75 5.86 29.44
C GLU A 235 13.14 5.44 29.94
N ALA A 236 13.21 4.38 30.74
CA ALA A 236 14.46 3.96 31.36
C ALA A 236 15.45 3.44 30.31
N SER A 237 15.00 2.58 29.40
CA SER A 237 15.84 2.07 28.32
C SER A 237 16.28 3.17 27.36
N PHE A 238 15.40 4.14 27.05
CA PHE A 238 15.77 5.30 26.24
C PHE A 238 16.83 6.16 26.92
N ALA A 239 16.62 6.57 28.17
CA ALA A 239 17.54 7.46 28.88
C ALA A 239 18.93 6.84 29.02
N GLU A 240 19.02 5.55 29.38
CA GLU A 240 20.30 4.85 29.49
C GLU A 240 20.96 4.64 28.13
N GLY A 241 20.21 4.12 27.15
CA GLY A 241 20.73 3.79 25.83
C GLY A 241 21.20 5.04 25.08
N PHE A 242 20.38 6.09 25.05
CA PHE A 242 20.70 7.35 24.38
C PHE A 242 21.97 7.99 24.92
N LYS A 243 22.16 8.01 26.25
CA LYS A 243 23.38 8.58 26.84
C LYS A 243 24.64 7.83 26.44
N LYS A 244 24.58 6.50 26.29
CA LYS A 244 25.71 5.68 25.82
C LYS A 244 25.98 5.88 24.34
N THR A 245 24.95 5.87 23.50
CA THR A 245 25.12 6.05 22.05
C THR A 245 25.58 7.46 21.70
N MET A 246 25.02 8.49 22.35
CA MET A 246 25.37 9.89 22.14
C MET A 246 26.80 10.22 22.60
N ALA A 247 27.29 9.55 23.66
CA ALA A 247 28.67 9.67 24.10
C ALA A 247 29.68 9.08 23.11
N PHE A 248 29.25 8.17 22.23
CA PHE A 248 30.13 7.51 21.27
C PHE A 248 30.24 8.25 19.94
N GLN A 249 29.14 8.79 19.42
CA GLN A 249 29.11 9.49 18.11
C GLN A 249 27.77 10.19 17.90
N PRO A 250 27.66 11.14 16.93
CA PRO A 250 26.41 11.79 16.57
C PRO A 250 25.27 10.84 16.22
N ARG A 251 24.06 11.20 16.65
CA ARG A 251 22.87 10.36 16.56
C ARG A 251 21.74 11.04 15.80
N VAL A 252 20.82 10.22 15.29
CA VAL A 252 19.53 10.65 14.75
C VAL A 252 18.44 9.93 15.54
N ILE A 253 17.67 10.69 16.30
CA ILE A 253 16.54 10.19 17.08
C ILE A 253 15.26 10.41 16.30
N LYS A 254 14.45 9.35 16.15
CA LYS A 254 13.25 9.33 15.31
C LYS A 254 12.06 8.85 16.14
N GLN A 255 11.00 9.66 16.22
CA GLN A 255 9.70 9.17 16.69
C GLN A 255 9.11 8.14 15.72
N ASN A 256 8.31 7.20 16.23
CA ASN A 256 7.73 6.13 15.42
C ASN A 256 6.76 6.62 14.34
N ARG A 257 5.80 7.47 14.72
CA ARG A 257 4.77 8.00 13.81
C ARG A 257 4.97 9.50 13.66
N GLY A 258 5.35 9.93 12.47
CA GLY A 258 5.57 11.34 12.13
C GLY A 258 5.66 11.50 10.62
N SER A 259 5.27 12.66 10.10
CA SER A 259 5.34 12.99 8.68
C SER A 259 6.34 14.09 8.43
N SER A 260 6.92 14.13 7.22
CA SER A 260 7.69 15.27 6.72
C SER A 260 8.85 15.72 7.62
N GLY A 261 9.47 14.80 8.36
CA GLY A 261 10.63 15.10 9.22
C GLY A 261 10.31 15.50 10.66
N GLU A 262 9.04 15.60 11.06
CA GLU A 262 8.66 15.91 12.44
C GLU A 262 9.15 14.81 13.40
N GLY A 263 9.75 15.22 14.52
CA GLY A 263 10.33 14.33 15.53
C GLY A 263 11.50 13.49 15.02
N ILE A 264 12.19 13.97 13.98
CA ILE A 264 13.48 13.44 13.53
C ILE A 264 14.55 14.47 13.91
N TRP A 265 15.32 14.15 14.94
CA TRP A 265 16.33 15.01 15.54
C TRP A 265 17.72 14.54 15.18
N ILE A 266 18.51 15.39 14.54
CA ILE A 266 19.95 15.18 14.31
C ILE A 266 20.70 15.81 15.47
N ILE A 267 21.50 15.03 16.19
CA ILE A 267 22.03 15.41 17.49
C ILE A 267 23.54 15.22 17.53
N LYS A 268 24.25 16.24 18.00
CA LYS A 268 25.69 16.22 18.26
C LYS A 268 25.98 16.72 19.68
N LEU A 269 27.03 16.19 20.30
CA LEU A 269 27.58 16.79 21.52
C LEU A 269 28.27 18.11 21.17
N LYS A 270 27.87 19.20 21.83
CA LYS A 270 28.44 20.52 21.59
C LYS A 270 29.94 20.57 21.89
N ALA A 271 30.38 19.83 22.91
CA ALA A 271 31.79 19.74 23.30
C ALA A 271 32.62 18.79 22.40
N GLY A 272 31.99 17.95 21.58
CA GLY A 272 32.69 17.00 20.70
C GLY A 272 33.51 15.92 21.42
N ASN A 273 33.30 15.74 22.72
CA ASN A 273 34.02 14.84 23.63
C ASN A 273 33.54 13.38 23.53
N TYR A 274 33.53 12.83 22.32
CA TYR A 274 33.12 11.45 22.06
C TYR A 274 34.15 10.44 22.58
N CYS A 275 33.69 9.28 23.06
CA CYS A 275 34.57 8.17 23.46
C CYS A 275 35.00 7.33 22.24
N SER A 276 36.18 6.69 22.33
CA SER A 276 36.76 5.92 21.21
C SER A 276 36.09 4.57 20.97
N SER A 277 35.55 3.94 22.02
CA SER A 277 34.79 2.70 21.93
C SER A 277 33.40 2.86 22.51
N TYR A 278 32.42 2.17 21.93
CA TYR A 278 31.06 2.16 22.44
C TYR A 278 31.01 1.60 23.87
N GLY A 279 30.37 2.34 24.77
CA GLY A 279 30.19 1.93 26.18
C GLY A 279 31.28 2.42 27.14
N ASP A 280 32.40 2.97 26.65
CA ASP A 280 33.47 3.54 27.50
C ASP A 280 32.98 4.74 28.32
N ARG A 281 31.92 5.40 27.84
CA ARG A 281 31.33 6.59 28.44
C ARG A 281 29.81 6.58 28.31
N SER A 282 29.17 7.29 29.22
CA SER A 282 27.76 7.69 29.12
C SER A 282 27.69 9.20 29.33
N CYS A 283 26.86 9.90 28.56
CA CYS A 283 26.68 11.33 28.77
C CYS A 283 26.12 11.64 30.17
N THR A 284 26.54 12.75 30.76
CA THR A 284 25.91 13.32 31.96
C THR A 284 24.70 14.17 31.58
N ASN A 285 23.84 14.45 32.54
CA ASN A 285 22.59 15.18 32.32
C ASN A 285 22.79 16.63 31.85
N ASP A 286 23.89 17.25 32.27
CA ASP A 286 24.25 18.65 32.05
C ASP A 286 25.00 18.90 30.73
N GLU A 287 25.41 17.84 30.03
CA GLU A 287 26.06 18.00 28.73
C GLU A 287 25.12 18.61 27.69
N VAL A 288 25.65 19.55 26.91
CA VAL A 288 24.88 20.31 25.92
C VAL A 288 24.93 19.62 24.57
N LEU A 289 23.75 19.50 23.98
CA LEU A 289 23.50 18.97 22.64
C LEU A 289 23.23 20.12 21.68
N THR A 290 23.75 20.01 20.47
CA THR A 290 23.24 20.79 19.32
C THR A 290 22.26 19.89 18.56
N LEU A 291 21.01 20.33 18.45
CA LEU A 291 19.93 19.58 17.82
C LEU A 291 19.47 20.30 16.56
N MET A 292 19.12 19.53 15.53
CA MET A 292 18.42 20.04 14.35
C MET A 292 17.23 19.13 14.03
N GLU A 293 16.03 19.71 13.90
CA GLU A 293 14.86 18.95 13.47
C GLU A 293 14.77 18.91 11.93
N ALA A 294 14.56 17.72 11.37
CA ALA A 294 14.57 17.53 9.92
C ALA A 294 13.35 18.13 9.18
N ASN A 295 12.30 18.50 9.93
CA ASN A 295 11.05 19.06 9.40
C ASN A 295 11.24 20.43 8.73
N ASP A 296 12.08 21.29 9.30
CA ASP A 296 12.30 22.66 8.84
C ASP A 296 13.75 23.16 9.07
N ASN A 297 14.66 22.28 9.50
CA ASN A 297 16.08 22.56 9.73
C ASN A 297 16.37 23.60 10.83
N HIS A 298 15.40 23.94 11.68
CA HIS A 298 15.72 24.79 12.83
C HIS A 298 16.71 24.07 13.75
N ALA A 299 17.60 24.85 14.36
CA ALA A 299 18.60 24.36 15.28
C ALA A 299 18.33 24.90 16.69
N GLU A 300 18.46 24.03 17.69
CA GLU A 300 18.27 24.36 19.09
C GLU A 300 19.42 23.77 19.92
N GLU A 301 19.65 24.32 21.11
CA GLU A 301 20.60 23.78 22.08
C GLU A 301 19.88 23.42 23.36
N HIS A 302 20.04 22.18 23.79
CA HIS A 302 19.45 21.66 25.02
C HIS A 302 20.42 20.74 25.73
N THR A 303 20.28 20.61 27.03
CA THR A 303 21.00 19.60 27.79
C THR A 303 20.48 18.20 27.47
N VAL A 304 21.28 17.17 27.76
CA VAL A 304 20.85 15.77 27.67
C VAL A 304 19.59 15.52 28.50
N ALA A 305 19.50 16.10 29.71
CA ALA A 305 18.31 15.97 30.56
C ALA A 305 17.06 16.58 29.92
N GLU A 306 17.16 17.80 29.38
CA GLU A 306 16.05 18.49 28.72
C GLU A 306 15.53 17.73 27.51
N PHE A 307 16.44 17.20 26.67
CA PHE A 307 16.03 16.41 25.49
C PHE A 307 15.37 15.08 25.87
N VAL A 308 15.90 14.39 26.89
CA VAL A 308 15.28 13.15 27.39
C VAL A 308 13.88 13.43 27.94
N GLU A 309 13.74 14.46 28.77
CA GLU A 309 12.45 14.88 29.32
C GLU A 309 11.47 15.31 28.22
N PHE A 310 11.92 16.03 27.20
CA PHE A 310 11.08 16.37 26.04
C PHE A 310 10.59 15.13 25.29
N CYS A 311 11.45 14.15 25.07
CA CYS A 311 11.06 12.91 24.40
C CYS A 311 10.05 12.08 25.21
N VAL A 312 10.14 12.09 26.54
CA VAL A 312 9.28 11.29 27.44
C VAL A 312 7.99 12.03 27.78
N SER A 313 8.13 13.25 28.30
CA SER A 313 7.10 14.06 28.93
C SER A 313 6.70 15.26 28.09
N GLY A 314 7.34 15.49 26.94
CA GLY A 314 7.07 16.64 26.07
C GLY A 314 7.50 17.95 26.70
N ARG A 315 6.84 19.03 26.27
CA ARG A 315 7.01 20.33 26.91
C ARG A 315 6.52 20.27 28.36
N SER A 316 7.45 20.37 29.29
CA SER A 316 7.23 20.34 30.73
C SER A 316 8.00 21.47 31.42
N ALA A 317 7.85 21.59 32.74
CA ALA A 317 8.60 22.57 33.52
C ALA A 317 10.13 22.34 33.50
N THR A 318 10.56 21.11 33.14
CA THR A 318 11.95 20.67 33.19
C THR A 318 12.52 20.28 31.83
N SER A 319 11.71 20.31 30.76
CA SER A 319 12.19 20.03 29.40
C SER A 319 12.97 21.19 28.77
N GLY A 320 13.01 22.36 29.39
CA GLY A 320 13.48 23.59 28.75
C GLY A 320 12.44 24.17 27.78
N THR A 321 12.83 25.22 27.05
CA THR A 321 11.96 25.96 26.11
C THR A 321 12.22 25.52 24.68
N TRP A 322 11.22 24.93 24.02
CA TRP A 322 11.32 24.38 22.66
C TRP A 322 10.62 25.27 21.64
N THR A 323 11.26 25.50 20.50
CA THR A 323 10.69 26.23 19.35
C THR A 323 10.16 25.30 18.26
N SER A 324 10.46 23.99 18.34
CA SER A 324 9.92 22.93 17.49
C SER A 324 8.41 23.03 17.24
N LYS A 325 7.92 22.49 16.13
CA LYS A 325 6.45 22.38 15.92
C LYS A 325 5.86 21.24 16.74
N GLY A 326 6.57 20.11 16.80
CA GLY A 326 6.20 18.96 17.61
C GLY A 326 6.31 19.25 19.11
N VAL A 327 5.51 18.54 19.92
CA VAL A 327 5.42 18.76 21.38
C VAL A 327 6.12 17.70 22.23
N GLY A 328 6.89 16.80 21.60
CA GLY A 328 7.57 15.68 22.27
C GLY A 328 6.61 14.55 22.66
N LYS A 329 6.85 13.87 23.79
CA LYS A 329 6.05 12.71 24.29
C LYS A 329 6.02 11.52 23.33
N TYR A 330 7.15 11.17 22.74
CA TYR A 330 7.27 10.11 21.74
C TYR A 330 7.06 8.69 22.30
N LEU A 331 7.11 8.52 23.63
CA LEU A 331 6.86 7.25 24.33
C LEU A 331 5.46 7.18 24.98
N ALA A 332 4.63 8.22 24.85
CA ALA A 332 3.33 8.28 25.54
C ALA A 332 2.39 7.14 25.10
N GLY A 333 1.68 6.57 26.09
CA GLY A 333 0.78 5.43 25.88
C GLY A 333 1.49 4.08 25.72
N GLY A 334 2.83 4.06 25.70
CA GLY A 334 3.65 2.86 25.58
C GLY A 334 3.55 2.17 24.22
N LYS A 335 4.21 1.02 24.09
CA LYS A 335 4.34 0.28 22.83
C LYS A 335 3.00 -0.04 22.16
N ALA A 336 1.98 -0.40 22.94
CA ALA A 336 0.65 -0.72 22.41
C ALA A 336 -0.04 0.49 21.75
N ALA A 337 0.24 1.72 22.20
CA ALA A 337 -0.23 2.94 21.57
C ALA A 337 0.71 3.46 20.46
N GLY A 338 1.76 2.70 20.12
CA GLY A 338 2.77 3.08 19.14
C GLY A 338 3.92 3.93 19.71
N GLY A 339 3.98 4.14 21.03
CA GLY A 339 5.05 4.86 21.71
C GLY A 339 6.38 4.16 21.57
N GLN A 340 7.33 4.81 20.86
CA GLN A 340 8.63 4.25 20.52
C GLN A 340 9.56 5.34 19.97
N LEU A 341 10.85 5.24 20.31
CA LEU A 341 11.94 5.99 19.69
C LEU A 341 12.92 5.06 18.97
N VAL A 342 13.45 5.51 17.83
CA VAL A 342 14.58 4.87 17.15
C VAL A 342 15.79 5.77 17.23
N ASP A 343 16.92 5.16 17.57
CA ASP A 343 18.22 5.79 17.71
C ASP A 343 19.18 5.19 16.70
N GLN A 344 19.53 5.98 15.70
CA GLN A 344 20.40 5.58 14.60
C GLN A 344 21.65 6.46 14.55
N ARG A 345 22.78 5.91 14.12
CA ARG A 345 23.98 6.73 13.86
C ARG A 345 23.67 7.78 12.81
N PHE A 346 24.17 9.00 13.00
CA PHE A 346 24.13 10.02 11.96
C PHE A 346 25.14 9.70 10.85
N CYS A 347 24.66 9.75 9.61
CA CYS A 347 25.49 9.58 8.43
C CYS A 347 25.82 10.96 7.83
N PRO A 348 26.99 11.56 8.11
CA PRO A 348 27.36 12.91 7.65
C PRO A 348 27.38 13.06 6.12
N ARG A 349 27.50 11.96 5.38
CA ARG A 349 27.41 11.95 3.92
C ARG A 349 26.01 12.23 3.38
N ILE A 350 25.01 12.49 4.23
CA ILE A 350 23.70 13.02 3.79
C ILE A 350 23.83 14.30 2.94
N VAL A 351 24.92 15.08 3.11
CA VAL A 351 25.24 16.23 2.25
C VAL A 351 25.52 15.84 0.79
N GLU A 352 25.89 14.59 0.53
CA GLU A 352 26.00 14.04 -0.83
C GLU A 352 24.63 13.68 -1.41
N GLY A 353 23.60 13.61 -0.58
CA GLY A 353 22.21 13.33 -0.92
C GLY A 353 21.71 11.94 -0.54
N GLU A 354 20.39 11.83 -0.51
CA GLU A 354 19.64 10.60 -0.26
C GLU A 354 19.16 9.99 -1.59
N LEU A 355 19.21 8.67 -1.71
CA LEU A 355 18.65 7.95 -2.86
C LEU A 355 17.30 7.34 -2.50
N ARG A 356 16.23 7.79 -3.16
CA ARG A 356 14.94 7.13 -3.13
C ARG A 356 14.85 6.12 -4.26
N TYR A 357 14.71 4.85 -3.92
CA TYR A 357 14.40 3.80 -4.88
C TYR A 357 12.88 3.65 -4.94
N ASN A 358 12.31 3.81 -6.13
CA ASN A 358 10.90 3.54 -6.40
C ASN A 358 10.76 2.11 -6.89
N CYS A 359 9.98 1.31 -6.17
CA CYS A 359 9.82 -0.11 -6.43
C CYS A 359 8.37 -0.46 -6.75
N VAL A 360 8.20 -1.38 -7.69
CA VAL A 360 6.94 -2.08 -7.97
C VAL A 360 7.13 -3.55 -7.65
N GLY A 361 6.50 -4.03 -6.58
CA GLY A 361 6.82 -5.37 -6.07
C GLY A 361 8.30 -5.47 -5.68
N ASP A 362 9.00 -6.45 -6.21
CA ASP A 362 10.45 -6.66 -6.03
C ASP A 362 11.32 -5.92 -7.07
N SER A 363 10.70 -5.17 -7.97
CA SER A 363 11.39 -4.58 -9.12
C SER A 363 11.63 -3.08 -8.91
N LEU A 364 12.87 -2.62 -9.14
CA LEU A 364 13.22 -1.20 -9.17
C LEU A 364 12.76 -0.58 -10.49
N VAL A 365 12.00 0.51 -10.43
CA VAL A 365 11.49 1.21 -11.62
C VAL A 365 12.08 2.60 -11.81
N GLY A 366 12.69 3.17 -10.78
CA GLY A 366 13.39 4.45 -10.90
C GLY A 366 14.08 4.86 -9.62
N ILE A 367 15.08 5.73 -9.76
CA ILE A 367 15.88 6.24 -8.63
C ILE A 367 15.76 7.77 -8.61
N ILE A 368 15.55 8.36 -7.44
CA ILE A 368 15.58 9.80 -7.23
C ILE A 368 16.72 10.12 -6.28
N HIS A 369 17.68 10.91 -6.73
CA HIS A 369 18.72 11.46 -5.87
C HIS A 369 18.29 12.83 -5.38
N LYS A 370 18.07 12.94 -4.06
CA LYS A 370 17.65 14.15 -3.36
C LYS A 370 18.85 14.73 -2.64
N LYS A 371 19.47 15.76 -3.21
CA LYS A 371 20.59 16.45 -2.59
C LYS A 371 20.08 17.65 -1.79
N PRO A 372 20.39 17.77 -0.49
CA PRO A 372 20.07 18.95 0.30
C PRO A 372 20.59 20.25 -0.36
N ALA A 373 19.95 21.38 -0.05
CA ALA A 373 20.50 22.69 -0.42
C ALA A 373 21.89 22.89 0.22
N ASP A 374 22.75 23.69 -0.39
CA ASP A 374 24.10 23.94 0.14
C ASP A 374 24.02 24.47 1.58
N GLY A 375 24.77 23.83 2.48
CA GLY A 375 24.74 24.12 3.93
C GLY A 375 23.60 23.45 4.71
N GLY A 376 22.66 22.79 4.05
CA GLY A 376 21.57 22.03 4.67
C GLY A 376 21.86 20.54 4.80
N ILE A 377 21.10 19.86 5.66
CA ILE A 377 21.19 18.40 5.89
C ILE A 377 19.86 17.65 5.70
N SER A 378 18.74 18.36 5.50
CA SER A 378 17.44 17.75 5.18
C SER A 378 17.23 17.64 3.68
N ALA A 379 16.86 16.45 3.22
CA ALA A 379 16.48 16.15 1.84
C ALA A 379 14.94 16.18 1.62
N VAL A 380 14.17 16.68 2.60
CA VAL A 380 12.70 16.73 2.55
C VAL A 380 12.21 17.74 1.51
N GLY A 381 11.09 17.46 0.83
CA GLY A 381 10.50 18.38 -0.13
C GLY A 381 10.16 19.74 0.48
N GLY A 382 10.48 20.82 -0.23
CA GLY A 382 10.26 22.20 0.24
C GLY A 382 11.47 22.85 0.95
N THR A 383 12.56 22.11 1.19
CA THR A 383 13.79 22.61 1.83
C THR A 383 14.80 23.24 0.86
N GLY A 384 14.46 23.35 -0.43
CA GLY A 384 15.41 23.77 -1.48
C GLY A 384 16.30 22.65 -2.02
N SER A 385 16.02 21.39 -1.67
CA SER A 385 16.74 20.23 -2.17
C SER A 385 16.63 20.08 -3.70
N ILE A 386 17.72 19.64 -4.34
CA ILE A 386 17.81 19.37 -5.79
C ILE A 386 17.48 17.90 -6.05
N TYR A 387 16.57 17.65 -6.99
CA TYR A 387 16.08 16.32 -7.34
C TYR A 387 16.62 15.92 -8.71
N THR A 388 17.35 14.81 -8.77
CA THR A 388 17.79 14.20 -10.04
C THR A 388 17.15 12.83 -10.20
N PHE A 389 16.58 12.56 -11.37
CA PHE A 389 15.87 11.32 -11.68
C PHE A 389 16.73 10.43 -12.56
N TYR A 390 16.84 9.16 -12.20
CA TYR A 390 17.60 8.15 -12.92
C TYR A 390 16.75 6.92 -13.21
N GLY A 391 17.13 6.19 -14.27
CA GLY A 391 16.57 4.88 -14.57
C GLY A 391 17.02 3.80 -13.57
N PRO A 392 16.36 2.63 -13.56
CA PRO A 392 16.65 1.55 -12.61
C PRO A 392 18.03 0.89 -12.83
N GLU A 393 18.63 1.05 -14.01
CA GLU A 393 19.92 0.47 -14.39
C GLU A 393 21.11 1.43 -14.22
N GLU A 394 20.94 2.56 -13.53
CA GLU A 394 21.96 3.60 -13.37
C GLU A 394 23.29 3.05 -12.80
N PRO A 395 24.40 3.06 -13.57
CA PRO A 395 25.67 2.46 -13.15
C PRO A 395 26.26 3.05 -11.87
N LYS A 396 26.04 4.35 -11.59
CA LYS A 396 26.53 5.04 -10.38
C LYS A 396 26.09 4.37 -9.09
N PHE A 397 24.93 3.73 -9.09
CA PHE A 397 24.33 3.13 -7.89
C PHE A 397 24.33 1.60 -7.93
N SER A 398 24.97 0.99 -8.93
CA SER A 398 24.97 -0.45 -9.18
C SER A 398 25.37 -1.30 -7.98
N ASN A 399 26.30 -0.84 -7.13
CA ASN A 399 26.66 -1.54 -5.89
C ASN A 399 25.48 -1.61 -4.90
N LEU A 400 24.80 -0.48 -4.67
CA LEU A 400 23.60 -0.43 -3.83
C LEU A 400 22.48 -1.26 -4.47
N THR A 401 22.19 -1.06 -5.75
CA THR A 401 21.17 -1.82 -6.50
C THR A 401 21.39 -3.32 -6.39
N THR A 402 22.64 -3.78 -6.57
CA THR A 402 22.97 -5.21 -6.51
C THR A 402 22.78 -5.79 -5.12
N ASN A 403 23.29 -5.12 -4.07
CA ASN A 403 23.13 -5.60 -2.71
C ASN A 403 21.66 -5.61 -2.29
N PHE A 404 20.95 -4.53 -2.59
CA PHE A 404 19.54 -4.40 -2.23
C PHE A 404 18.65 -5.42 -2.96
N LEU A 405 18.65 -5.40 -4.30
CA LEU A 405 17.72 -6.22 -5.08
C LEU A 405 18.07 -7.71 -5.11
N LYS A 406 19.36 -8.08 -4.98
CA LYS A 406 19.76 -9.50 -5.07
C LYS A 406 20.00 -10.17 -3.72
N ARG A 407 20.31 -9.41 -2.67
CA ARG A 407 20.68 -9.98 -1.37
C ARG A 407 19.64 -9.69 -0.29
N ASP A 408 19.12 -8.46 -0.25
CA ASP A 408 18.30 -8.03 0.88
C ASP A 408 16.80 -8.07 0.61
N ILE A 409 16.33 -7.87 -0.63
CA ILE A 409 14.89 -7.63 -0.89
C ILE A 409 13.98 -8.76 -0.41
N THR A 410 14.41 -10.02 -0.58
CA THR A 410 13.67 -11.21 -0.12
C THR A 410 13.73 -11.40 1.39
N LEU A 411 14.66 -10.73 2.07
CA LEU A 411 14.86 -10.78 3.52
C LEU A 411 14.11 -9.68 4.27
N ILE A 412 13.64 -8.63 3.57
CA ILE A 412 12.94 -7.49 4.19
C ILE A 412 11.67 -7.95 4.89
N MET A 413 10.72 -8.57 4.17
CA MET A 413 9.43 -8.97 4.74
C MET A 413 9.62 -9.96 5.90
N PRO A 414 10.47 -11.02 5.80
CA PRO A 414 10.81 -11.86 6.93
C PRO A 414 11.42 -11.12 8.13
N ALA A 415 12.38 -10.21 7.92
CA ALA A 415 12.99 -9.43 8.99
C ALA A 415 11.97 -8.56 9.74
N LEU A 416 10.93 -8.09 9.03
CA LEU A 416 9.84 -7.32 9.62
C LEU A 416 8.81 -8.16 10.37
N GLY A 417 8.91 -9.50 10.33
CA GLY A 417 7.91 -10.41 10.88
C GLY A 417 6.69 -10.60 9.96
N LEU A 418 6.86 -10.35 8.65
CA LEU A 418 5.82 -10.32 7.64
C LEU A 418 6.10 -11.31 6.50
N ALA A 419 6.70 -12.47 6.80
CA ALA A 419 7.12 -13.43 5.78
C ALA A 419 5.97 -13.94 4.88
N ASP A 420 4.75 -13.97 5.41
CA ASP A 420 3.54 -14.41 4.69
C ASP A 420 2.82 -13.27 3.94
N GLU A 421 3.30 -12.03 4.08
CA GLU A 421 2.75 -10.87 3.35
C GLU A 421 3.58 -10.58 2.10
N PRO A 422 2.93 -10.26 0.96
CA PRO A 422 3.65 -9.81 -0.22
C PRO A 422 4.27 -8.44 0.03
N ILE A 423 5.44 -8.20 -0.55
CA ILE A 423 6.01 -6.85 -0.64
C ILE A 423 5.02 -5.92 -1.39
N PRO A 424 4.92 -4.62 -1.02
CA PRO A 424 3.92 -3.75 -1.65
C PRO A 424 4.06 -3.62 -3.18
N LEU A 425 2.95 -3.39 -3.87
CA LEU A 425 2.95 -3.11 -5.32
C LEU A 425 3.55 -1.77 -5.69
N TRP A 426 3.49 -0.77 -4.82
CA TRP A 426 4.15 0.53 -5.03
C TRP A 426 4.69 1.02 -3.70
N TRP A 427 6.00 1.09 -3.60
CA TRP A 427 6.68 1.50 -2.38
C TRP A 427 8.03 2.13 -2.71
N THR A 428 8.60 2.75 -1.69
CA THR A 428 9.89 3.40 -1.80
C THR A 428 10.75 3.06 -0.61
N THR A 429 12.06 3.01 -0.82
CA THR A 429 13.06 3.00 0.25
C THR A 429 14.06 4.13 0.01
N ASP A 430 14.49 4.76 1.09
CA ASP A 430 15.38 5.92 1.07
C ASP A 430 16.73 5.52 1.68
N PHE A 431 17.82 5.69 0.94
CA PHE A 431 19.16 5.29 1.33
C PHE A 431 20.07 6.50 1.52
N ILE A 432 20.83 6.47 2.61
CA ILE A 432 21.90 7.41 2.88
C ILE A 432 23.21 6.64 2.86
N LEU A 433 24.22 7.21 2.22
CA LEU A 433 25.53 6.58 2.17
C LEU A 433 26.16 6.62 3.57
N ALA A 434 26.42 5.45 4.15
CA ALA A 434 26.93 5.35 5.50
C ALA A 434 28.36 5.90 5.63
N SER A 435 28.65 6.51 6.77
CA SER A 435 30.02 6.79 7.23
C SER A 435 30.60 5.59 7.99
N PRO A 436 31.94 5.48 8.08
CA PRO A 436 32.59 4.56 9.01
C PRO A 436 32.07 4.75 10.45
N VAL A 437 32.01 3.66 11.21
CA VAL A 437 31.66 3.70 12.64
C VAL A 437 32.64 4.62 13.37
N GLY A 438 32.13 5.47 14.28
CA GLY A 438 32.94 6.42 15.05
C GLY A 438 33.22 7.74 14.34
N THR A 439 32.61 8.01 13.17
CA THR A 439 32.75 9.30 12.48
C THR A 439 31.90 10.38 13.16
N PRO A 440 32.49 11.49 13.68
CA PRO A 440 31.77 12.59 14.32
C PRO A 440 31.04 13.56 13.37
#